data_AF-A0A6P8M598-F1
#
_entry.id   AF-A0A6P8M598-F1
#
_cell.length_a   1.000
_cell.length_b   1.000
_cell.length_c   1.000
_cell.angle_alpha   90.00
_cell.angle_beta   90.00
_cell.angle_gamma   90.00
#
_symmetry.space_group_name_H-M   'P 1'
#
loop_
_entity.id
_entity.type
_entity.pdbx_description
1 polymer ?
#
loop_
_entity_poly.entity_id
_entity_poly.type
_entity_poly.pdbx_seq_one_letter_code
_entity_poly.pdbx_strand_id
1 'polypeptide(L)'
;MQRSTEQLTHCSTATLEEILDNSDGVTTRTVSEKIMSICKNTIRWVLFLDILLALSVIVFLAVLEFGTVPQQHIGFYCNDPKISFKFMGDTISITFLIVGCLLIPIVVMWLSEFVCYSADSYDTELGCAGSRAKQIWLWYGHYSIGIIALTFICDVMKTLVGEPRPHFLDTCKPREAENCTNEYVEKYTCTNTEHSEWFVSDSSKSFPSGHSALSMFTTTFIVWYLQRRLPDRTFFLKPWLQCIIFLWTVICSLTRIGDNRHHWWDVLAGIILGFAFSMLTVIVPCRKFHLNQNVSQIYSEPVESEQINYNKRKQNTKKLLHETIIDPSESRELKNIKSSTWRE
;
A
#
# COMPACT_ATOMS: atom_id res chain seq x y z
N MET A 1 4.75 0.68 8.09
CA MET A 1 5.82 0.68 7.06
C MET A 1 7.06 1.48 7.48
N GLN A 2 6.95 2.47 8.38
CA GLN A 2 8.09 3.09 9.08
C GLN A 2 8.99 2.03 9.73
N ARG A 3 8.37 1.01 10.34
CA ARG A 3 9.01 -0.18 10.90
C ARG A 3 9.88 -0.98 9.92
N SER A 4 9.61 -1.01 8.60
CA SER A 4 10.42 -1.81 7.65
C SER A 4 11.69 -1.07 7.21
N THR A 5 11.58 0.25 6.99
CA THR A 5 12.75 1.12 6.85
C THR A 5 13.55 1.24 8.15
N GLU A 6 12.89 1.34 9.30
CA GLU A 6 13.52 1.28 10.63
C GLU A 6 14.17 -0.09 10.89
N GLN A 7 13.61 -1.21 10.40
CA GLN A 7 14.24 -2.52 10.50
C GLN A 7 15.47 -2.62 9.58
N LEU A 8 15.49 -1.96 8.42
CA LEU A 8 16.67 -1.85 7.56
C LEU A 8 17.76 -0.98 8.19
N THR A 9 17.42 0.17 8.78
CA THR A 9 18.40 0.99 9.54
C THR A 9 18.83 0.33 10.84
N HIS A 10 17.93 -0.36 11.56
CA HIS A 10 18.25 -1.08 12.80
C HIS A 10 19.07 -2.35 12.53
N CYS A 11 18.83 -3.02 11.41
CA CYS A 11 19.70 -4.12 10.96
C CYS A 11 21.10 -3.58 10.64
N SER A 12 21.22 -2.37 10.10
CA SER A 12 22.51 -1.70 9.89
C SER A 12 23.20 -1.27 11.19
N THR A 13 22.49 -0.77 12.20
CA THR A 13 23.10 -0.28 13.45
C THR A 13 23.44 -1.40 14.44
N ALA A 14 22.56 -2.39 14.59
CA ALA A 14 22.82 -3.53 15.49
C ALA A 14 23.97 -4.41 14.97
N THR A 15 24.09 -4.57 13.65
CA THR A 15 25.22 -5.31 13.05
C THR A 15 26.52 -4.52 13.12
N LEU A 16 26.48 -3.17 13.08
CA LEU A 16 27.68 -2.35 13.22
C LEU A 16 28.30 -2.46 14.62
N GLU A 17 27.48 -2.47 15.67
CA GLU A 17 27.93 -2.69 17.06
C GLU A 17 28.48 -4.12 17.27
N GLU A 18 27.79 -5.13 16.74
CA GLU A 18 28.19 -6.55 16.87
C GLU A 18 29.48 -6.88 16.08
N ILE A 19 29.81 -6.08 15.05
CA ILE A 19 31.01 -6.23 14.22
C ILE A 19 32.19 -5.42 14.76
N LEU A 20 31.94 -4.24 15.35
CA LEU A 20 32.99 -3.44 16.01
C LEU A 20 33.59 -4.19 17.21
N ASP A 21 32.78 -4.95 17.95
CA ASP A 21 33.21 -5.73 19.12
C ASP A 21 34.02 -7.00 18.75
N ASN A 22 34.01 -7.40 17.46
CA ASN A 22 34.68 -8.60 16.95
C ASN A 22 35.83 -8.28 15.96
N SER A 23 36.24 -7.01 15.87
CA SER A 23 37.14 -6.50 14.82
C SER A 23 38.64 -6.58 15.13
N ASP A 24 39.08 -7.47 16.02
CA ASP A 24 40.49 -7.83 16.13
C ASP A 24 40.91 -8.76 14.96
N GLY A 25 41.00 -8.19 13.75
CA GLY A 25 41.73 -8.80 12.62
C GLY A 25 40.91 -9.21 11.38
N VAL A 26 39.68 -8.74 11.20
CA VAL A 26 38.85 -9.11 10.02
C VAL A 26 38.88 -8.02 8.93
N THR A 27 39.27 -8.40 7.71
CA THR A 27 39.26 -7.52 6.52
C THR A 27 37.87 -6.95 6.21
N THR A 28 37.79 -5.69 5.78
CA THR A 28 36.56 -4.98 5.38
C THR A 28 35.71 -5.73 4.33
N ARG A 29 36.36 -6.51 3.46
CA ARG A 29 35.71 -7.32 2.42
C ARG A 29 34.86 -8.46 3.00
N THR A 30 35.36 -9.14 4.05
CA THR A 30 34.65 -10.23 4.75
C THR A 30 33.47 -9.75 5.59
N VAL A 31 33.52 -8.52 6.09
CA VAL A 31 32.41 -7.86 6.80
C VAL A 31 31.28 -7.53 5.83
N SER A 32 31.60 -6.93 4.68
CA SER A 32 30.61 -6.59 3.65
C SER A 32 29.89 -7.82 3.08
N GLU A 33 30.61 -8.92 2.85
CA GLU A 33 30.02 -10.19 2.38
C GLU A 33 29.08 -10.82 3.43
N LYS A 34 29.43 -10.76 4.72
CA LYS A 34 28.54 -11.22 5.80
C LYS A 34 27.28 -10.36 5.93
N ILE A 35 27.41 -9.04 5.86
CA ILE A 35 26.27 -8.11 5.90
C ILE A 35 25.34 -8.34 4.70
N MET A 36 25.90 -8.50 3.49
CA MET A 36 25.11 -8.82 2.29
C MET A 36 24.40 -10.17 2.39
N SER A 37 25.05 -11.19 2.95
CA SER A 37 24.45 -12.52 3.19
C SER A 37 23.25 -12.45 4.16
N ILE A 38 23.41 -11.74 5.28
CA ILE A 38 22.37 -11.57 6.30
C ILE A 38 21.19 -10.76 5.73
N CYS A 39 21.45 -9.63 5.07
CA CYS A 39 20.41 -8.84 4.41
C CYS A 39 19.65 -9.64 3.34
N LYS A 40 20.36 -10.43 2.51
CA LYS A 40 19.74 -11.27 1.49
C LYS A 40 18.83 -12.33 2.12
N ASN A 41 19.25 -12.94 3.23
CA ASN A 41 18.42 -13.91 3.95
C ASN A 41 17.19 -13.26 4.59
N THR A 42 17.33 -12.10 5.23
CA THR A 42 16.20 -11.36 5.83
C THR A 42 15.19 -10.93 4.78
N ILE A 43 15.66 -10.36 3.65
CA ILE A 43 14.79 -9.98 2.52
C ILE A 43 14.07 -11.20 1.95
N ARG A 44 14.75 -12.33 1.81
CA ARG A 44 14.15 -13.58 1.32
C ARG A 44 13.06 -14.08 2.27
N TRP A 45 13.25 -13.99 3.59
CA TRP A 45 12.24 -14.36 4.58
C TRP A 45 11.03 -13.43 4.57
N VAL A 46 11.23 -12.11 4.44
CA VAL A 46 10.12 -11.15 4.32
C VAL A 46 9.31 -11.43 3.05
N LEU A 47 9.97 -11.61 1.91
CA LEU A 47 9.30 -11.96 0.65
C LEU A 47 8.52 -13.28 0.76
N PHE A 48 9.11 -14.29 1.43
CA PHE A 48 8.43 -15.55 1.66
C PHE A 48 7.17 -15.39 2.50
N LEU A 49 7.23 -14.62 3.60
CA LEU A 49 6.06 -14.31 4.43
C LEU A 49 5.00 -13.53 3.65
N ASP A 50 5.39 -12.55 2.84
CA ASP A 50 4.46 -11.79 1.99
C ASP A 50 3.79 -12.68 0.95
N ILE A 51 4.52 -13.62 0.34
CA ILE A 51 3.96 -14.61 -0.60
C ILE A 51 2.95 -15.52 0.12
N LEU A 52 3.29 -16.03 1.31
CA LEU A 52 2.36 -16.85 2.09
C LEU A 52 1.10 -16.08 2.47
N LEU A 53 1.22 -14.82 2.87
CA LEU A 53 0.09 -13.95 3.18
C LEU A 53 -0.77 -13.71 1.93
N ALA A 54 -0.16 -13.42 0.78
CA ALA A 54 -0.88 -13.23 -0.47
C ALA A 54 -1.62 -14.51 -0.89
N LEU A 55 -0.97 -15.68 -0.79
CA LEU A 55 -1.62 -16.97 -1.05
C LEU A 55 -2.79 -17.22 -0.10
N SER A 56 -2.63 -16.90 1.19
CA SER A 56 -3.71 -17.00 2.17
C SER A 56 -4.90 -16.12 1.79
N VAL A 57 -4.67 -14.89 1.31
CA VAL A 57 -5.73 -13.99 0.85
C VAL A 57 -6.43 -14.55 -0.39
N ILE A 58 -5.68 -15.09 -1.36
CA ILE A 58 -6.24 -15.70 -2.57
C ILE A 58 -7.11 -16.91 -2.23
N VAL A 59 -6.64 -17.79 -1.33
CA VAL A 59 -7.42 -18.95 -0.87
C VAL A 59 -8.69 -18.49 -0.17
N PHE A 60 -8.61 -17.47 0.69
CA PHE A 60 -9.78 -16.94 1.38
C PHE A 60 -10.80 -16.33 0.42
N LEU A 61 -10.35 -15.56 -0.58
CA LEU A 61 -11.21 -15.03 -1.64
C LEU A 61 -11.92 -16.15 -2.42
N ALA A 62 -11.19 -17.21 -2.77
CA ALA A 62 -11.78 -18.38 -3.42
C ALA A 62 -12.84 -19.03 -2.52
N VAL A 63 -12.57 -19.21 -1.22
CA VAL A 63 -13.51 -19.78 -0.25
C VAL A 63 -14.80 -18.95 -0.15
N LEU A 64 -14.70 -17.61 -0.17
CA LEU A 64 -15.85 -16.70 -0.16
C LEU A 64 -16.68 -16.77 -1.45
N GLU A 65 -16.01 -16.86 -2.60
CA GLU A 65 -16.67 -16.91 -3.92
C GLU A 65 -17.32 -18.27 -4.21
N PHE A 66 -16.65 -19.38 -3.87
CA PHE A 66 -17.17 -20.74 -4.10
C PHE A 66 -18.21 -21.19 -3.06
N GLY A 67 -18.72 -20.28 -2.23
CA GLY A 67 -19.94 -20.50 -1.45
C GLY A 67 -19.83 -21.55 -0.33
N THR A 68 -18.62 -21.92 0.08
CA THR A 68 -18.42 -22.88 1.20
C THR A 68 -18.80 -22.31 2.57
N VAL A 69 -18.94 -20.98 2.68
CA VAL A 69 -19.37 -20.27 3.90
C VAL A 69 -20.86 -19.94 3.77
N PRO A 70 -21.70 -20.27 4.77
CA PRO A 70 -23.12 -19.92 4.74
C PRO A 70 -23.26 -18.40 4.63
N GLN A 71 -23.92 -17.95 3.55
CA GLN A 71 -24.10 -16.54 3.26
C GLN A 71 -25.20 -15.97 4.16
N GLN A 72 -25.01 -14.73 4.60
CA GLN A 72 -26.08 -14.04 5.30
C GLN A 72 -27.17 -13.69 4.28
N HIS A 73 -28.34 -14.31 4.43
CA HIS A 73 -29.51 -14.00 3.62
C HIS A 73 -30.33 -12.93 4.35
N ILE A 74 -30.38 -11.72 3.81
CA ILE A 74 -31.39 -10.74 4.22
C ILE A 74 -32.70 -11.11 3.52
N GLY A 75 -33.78 -11.17 4.29
CA GLY A 75 -35.14 -11.38 3.76
C GLY A 75 -35.62 -10.22 2.89
N PHE A 76 -36.74 -10.39 2.21
CA PHE A 76 -37.27 -9.39 1.28
C PHE A 76 -38.77 -9.12 1.49
N TYR A 77 -39.24 -8.00 0.97
CA TYR A 77 -40.68 -7.71 0.86
C TYR A 77 -41.17 -8.09 -0.53
N CYS A 78 -42.31 -8.76 -0.61
CA CYS A 78 -42.75 -9.43 -1.84
C CYS A 78 -43.11 -8.50 -3.01
N ASN A 79 -43.52 -7.26 -2.70
CA ASN A 79 -43.81 -6.23 -3.68
C ASN A 79 -42.81 -5.07 -3.63
N ASP A 80 -41.55 -5.33 -3.27
CA ASP A 80 -40.54 -4.27 -3.23
C ASP A 80 -40.09 -3.87 -4.64
N PRO A 81 -40.42 -2.64 -5.10
CA PRO A 81 -40.05 -2.18 -6.44
C PRO A 81 -38.53 -2.02 -6.63
N LYS A 82 -37.74 -2.00 -5.55
CA LYS A 82 -36.28 -1.85 -5.63
C LYS A 82 -35.59 -3.10 -6.15
N ILE A 83 -36.17 -4.28 -5.93
CA ILE A 83 -35.58 -5.59 -6.22
C ILE A 83 -36.34 -6.37 -7.31
N SER A 84 -37.32 -5.73 -7.95
CA SER A 84 -38.20 -6.29 -8.97
C SER A 84 -37.79 -5.96 -10.41
N PHE A 85 -36.57 -5.46 -10.63
CA PHE A 85 -36.08 -5.17 -11.97
C PHE A 85 -35.72 -6.46 -12.72
N LYS A 86 -35.72 -6.40 -14.05
CA LYS A 86 -35.23 -7.49 -14.89
C LYS A 86 -33.71 -7.47 -14.99
N PHE A 87 -33.11 -8.65 -15.06
CA PHE A 87 -31.70 -8.78 -15.37
C PHE A 87 -31.44 -8.43 -16.86
N MET A 88 -30.60 -7.43 -17.10
CA MET A 88 -30.32 -6.91 -18.45
C MET A 88 -28.93 -7.30 -18.99
N GLY A 89 -28.17 -8.13 -18.27
CA GLY A 89 -26.78 -8.42 -18.59
C GLY A 89 -25.81 -7.40 -17.99
N ASP A 90 -24.57 -7.41 -18.49
CA ASP A 90 -23.51 -6.49 -18.09
C ASP A 90 -23.03 -5.70 -19.31
N THR A 91 -23.21 -4.37 -19.29
CA THR A 91 -22.61 -3.47 -20.30
C THR A 91 -21.08 -3.51 -20.21
N ILE A 92 -20.55 -3.50 -18.98
CA ILE A 92 -19.12 -3.71 -18.69
C ILE A 92 -18.98 -5.01 -17.92
N SER A 93 -18.37 -6.00 -18.56
CA SER A 93 -18.08 -7.27 -17.89
C SER A 93 -16.97 -7.11 -16.85
N ILE A 94 -17.03 -7.91 -15.79
CA ILE A 94 -16.01 -7.93 -14.75
C ILE A 94 -14.63 -8.29 -15.32
N THR A 95 -14.57 -9.19 -16.29
CA THR A 95 -13.33 -9.58 -16.97
C THR A 95 -12.70 -8.40 -17.68
N PHE A 96 -13.49 -7.62 -18.44
CA PHE A 96 -12.99 -6.43 -19.12
C PHE A 96 -12.46 -5.40 -18.12
N LEU A 97 -13.18 -5.18 -17.02
CA LEU A 97 -12.76 -4.28 -15.97
C LEU A 97 -11.44 -4.70 -15.33
N ILE A 98 -11.29 -5.99 -14.94
CA ILE A 98 -10.07 -6.50 -14.30
C ILE A 98 -8.88 -6.38 -15.25
N VAL A 99 -9.04 -6.79 -16.51
CA VAL A 99 -7.99 -6.67 -17.53
C VAL A 99 -7.58 -5.20 -17.70
N GLY A 100 -8.54 -4.28 -17.78
CA GLY A 100 -8.28 -2.85 -17.85
C GLY A 100 -7.53 -2.33 -16.61
N CYS A 101 -7.94 -2.74 -15.41
CA CYS A 101 -7.28 -2.34 -14.16
C CYS A 101 -5.84 -2.85 -14.09
N LEU A 102 -5.52 -4.02 -14.63
CA LEU A 102 -4.16 -4.54 -14.61
C LEU A 102 -3.28 -3.93 -15.71
N LEU A 103 -3.82 -3.73 -16.92
CA LEU A 103 -3.04 -3.31 -18.09
C LEU A 103 -2.89 -1.79 -18.22
N ILE A 104 -3.92 -1.00 -17.92
CA ILE A 104 -3.86 0.45 -18.14
C ILE A 104 -2.79 1.13 -17.26
N PRO A 105 -2.70 0.88 -15.94
CA PRO A 105 -1.67 1.50 -15.11
C PRO A 105 -0.25 1.17 -15.54
N ILE A 106 0.02 -0.09 -15.90
CA ILE A 106 1.36 -0.49 -16.33
C ILE A 106 1.74 0.20 -17.63
N VAL A 107 0.82 0.25 -18.61
CA VAL A 107 1.05 0.98 -19.87
C VAL A 107 1.28 2.46 -19.62
N VAL A 108 0.44 3.10 -18.79
CA VAL A 108 0.58 4.52 -18.48
C VAL A 108 1.93 4.81 -17.81
N MET A 109 2.32 4.04 -16.80
CA MET A 109 3.59 4.22 -16.11
C MET A 109 4.80 3.99 -17.02
N TRP A 110 4.77 2.97 -17.88
CA TRP A 110 5.85 2.74 -18.84
C TRP A 110 5.93 3.89 -19.84
N LEU A 111 4.81 4.31 -20.44
CA LEU A 111 4.81 5.39 -21.42
C LEU A 111 5.30 6.71 -20.84
N SER A 112 4.82 7.11 -19.66
CA SER A 112 5.27 8.35 -19.01
C SER A 112 6.75 8.31 -18.65
N GLU A 113 7.26 7.22 -18.06
CA GLU A 113 8.68 7.14 -17.68
C GLU A 113 9.63 7.04 -18.87
N PHE A 114 9.21 6.43 -19.97
CA PHE A 114 10.04 6.32 -21.17
C PHE A 114 10.04 7.60 -22.00
N VAL A 115 8.90 8.30 -22.07
CA VAL A 115 8.77 9.53 -22.87
C VAL A 115 9.24 10.76 -22.11
N CYS A 116 8.99 10.84 -20.80
CA CYS A 116 9.26 12.06 -20.03
C CYS A 116 10.62 12.10 -19.35
N TYR A 117 11.27 10.96 -19.09
CA TYR A 117 12.51 10.89 -18.33
C TYR A 117 13.60 10.07 -19.04
N SER A 118 14.84 10.57 -19.02
CA SER A 118 16.01 9.83 -19.51
C SER A 118 16.40 8.72 -18.53
N ALA A 119 17.14 7.71 -19.01
CA ALA A 119 17.66 6.65 -18.15
C ALA A 119 18.56 7.21 -17.02
N ASP A 120 19.29 8.28 -17.31
CA ASP A 120 20.23 8.94 -16.39
C ASP A 120 19.55 9.67 -15.23
N SER A 121 18.23 9.89 -15.30
CA SER A 121 17.44 10.49 -14.21
C SER A 121 17.27 9.53 -13.01
N TYR A 122 17.66 8.26 -13.18
CA TYR A 122 17.60 7.22 -12.16
C TYR A 122 19.02 6.89 -11.72
N ASP A 123 19.34 7.26 -10.47
CA ASP A 123 20.68 7.08 -9.94
C ASP A 123 21.05 5.59 -9.84
N THR A 124 22.21 5.24 -10.40
CA THR A 124 22.70 3.86 -10.48
C THR A 124 23.73 3.57 -9.38
N GLU A 125 24.18 4.59 -8.63
CA GLU A 125 25.27 4.44 -7.67
C GLU A 125 24.90 3.74 -6.36
N LEU A 126 23.61 3.66 -6.00
CA LEU A 126 23.20 2.96 -4.79
C LEU A 126 22.88 1.49 -5.07
N GLY A 127 23.78 0.62 -4.61
CA GLY A 127 23.73 -0.84 -4.74
C GLY A 127 22.32 -1.43 -4.61
N CYS A 128 22.04 -2.40 -5.48
CA CYS A 128 20.80 -3.15 -5.65
C CYS A 128 19.57 -2.40 -6.17
N ALA A 129 19.52 -1.06 -6.29
CA ALA A 129 18.26 -0.32 -6.57
C ALA A 129 18.22 0.65 -7.76
N GLY A 130 19.20 0.65 -8.68
CA GLY A 130 19.27 1.65 -9.76
C GLY A 130 18.77 1.19 -11.14
N SER A 131 17.46 1.10 -11.38
CA SER A 131 16.94 1.11 -12.77
C SER A 131 15.51 1.66 -12.86
N ARG A 132 15.23 2.43 -13.91
CA ARG A 132 13.88 2.97 -14.23
C ARG A 132 12.80 1.89 -14.20
N ALA A 133 13.08 0.73 -14.83
CA ALA A 133 12.16 -0.40 -14.85
C ALA A 133 11.88 -0.93 -13.44
N LYS A 134 12.91 -1.02 -12.58
CA LYS A 134 12.73 -1.45 -11.19
C LYS A 134 11.81 -0.52 -10.41
N GLN A 135 11.92 0.80 -10.59
CA GLN A 135 11.04 1.76 -9.92
C GLN A 135 9.58 1.62 -10.37
N ILE A 136 9.35 1.44 -11.68
CA ILE A 136 8.00 1.19 -12.23
C ILE A 136 7.41 -0.08 -11.63
N TRP A 137 8.18 -1.17 -11.59
CA TRP A 137 7.75 -2.44 -10.99
C TRP A 137 7.47 -2.32 -9.49
N LEU A 138 8.22 -1.49 -8.77
CA LEU A 138 7.97 -1.24 -7.36
C LEU A 138 6.64 -0.50 -7.14
N TRP A 139 6.36 0.56 -7.90
CA TRP A 139 5.07 1.25 -7.83
C TRP A 139 3.90 0.37 -8.27
N TYR A 140 4.09 -0.43 -9.32
CA TYR A 140 3.08 -1.40 -9.77
C TYR A 140 2.85 -2.51 -8.74
N GLY A 141 3.90 -2.97 -8.04
CA GLY A 141 3.78 -3.90 -6.93
C GLY A 141 2.92 -3.35 -5.80
N HIS A 142 3.15 -2.09 -5.39
CA HIS A 142 2.32 -1.41 -4.40
C HIS A 142 0.87 -1.23 -4.86
N TYR A 143 0.65 -0.87 -6.12
CA TYR A 143 -0.67 -0.80 -6.74
C TYR A 143 -1.40 -2.16 -6.67
N SER A 144 -0.70 -3.24 -7.03
CA SER A 144 -1.26 -4.60 -7.04
C SER A 144 -1.68 -5.06 -5.64
N ILE A 145 -0.86 -4.76 -4.62
CA ILE A 145 -1.21 -5.02 -3.21
C ILE A 145 -2.48 -4.25 -2.81
N GLY A 146 -2.58 -2.98 -3.24
CA GLY A 146 -3.76 -2.16 -2.97
C GLY A 146 -5.05 -2.69 -3.62
N ILE A 147 -4.98 -3.20 -4.86
CA ILE A 147 -6.11 -3.90 -5.50
C ILE A 147 -6.52 -5.12 -4.71
N ILE A 148 -5.57 -5.99 -4.36
CA ILE A 148 -5.86 -7.24 -3.63
C ILE A 148 -6.54 -6.91 -2.30
N ALA A 149 -6.03 -5.93 -1.56
CA ALA A 149 -6.61 -5.49 -0.29
C ALA A 149 -8.02 -4.92 -0.46
N LEU A 150 -8.26 -4.12 -1.50
CA LEU A 150 -9.59 -3.56 -1.79
C LEU A 150 -10.59 -4.66 -2.15
N THR A 151 -10.23 -5.58 -3.05
CA THR A 151 -11.08 -6.71 -3.43
C THR A 151 -11.44 -7.57 -2.23
N PHE A 152 -10.45 -7.92 -1.41
CA PHE A 152 -10.66 -8.66 -0.17
C PHE A 152 -11.70 -8.00 0.75
N ILE A 153 -11.56 -6.70 0.98
CA ILE A 153 -12.50 -5.96 1.83
C ILE A 153 -13.89 -5.89 1.19
N CYS A 154 -13.99 -5.66 -0.12
CA CYS A 154 -15.27 -5.67 -0.82
C CYS A 154 -15.98 -7.03 -0.70
N ASP A 155 -15.28 -8.14 -0.88
CA ASP A 155 -15.89 -9.48 -0.85
C ASP A 155 -16.29 -9.90 0.57
N VAL A 156 -15.50 -9.52 1.57
CA VAL A 156 -15.90 -9.65 2.98
C VAL A 156 -17.17 -8.85 3.26
N MET A 157 -17.23 -7.58 2.86
CA MET A 157 -18.41 -6.73 3.07
C MET A 157 -19.64 -7.30 2.37
N LYS A 158 -19.52 -7.77 1.12
CA LYS A 158 -20.62 -8.41 0.38
C LYS A 158 -21.16 -9.64 1.10
N THR A 159 -20.27 -10.47 1.61
CA THR A 159 -20.65 -11.72 2.29
C THR A 159 -21.32 -11.43 3.64
N LEU A 160 -20.89 -10.40 4.35
CA LEU A 160 -21.45 -9.99 5.64
C LEU A 160 -22.79 -9.26 5.50
N VAL A 161 -22.93 -8.40 4.49
CA VAL A 161 -24.15 -7.60 4.31
C VAL A 161 -25.24 -8.41 3.62
N GLY A 162 -24.95 -9.11 2.52
CA GLY A 162 -25.97 -9.94 1.86
C GLY A 162 -27.17 -9.17 1.30
N GLU A 163 -26.98 -7.91 0.89
CA GLU A 163 -28.04 -7.06 0.33
C GLU A 163 -28.49 -7.58 -1.04
N PRO A 164 -29.81 -7.76 -1.28
CA PRO A 164 -30.33 -8.19 -2.57
C PRO A 164 -30.09 -7.14 -3.67
N ARG A 165 -29.75 -7.61 -4.87
CA ARG A 165 -29.59 -6.75 -6.06
C ARG A 165 -30.93 -6.24 -6.58
N PRO A 166 -30.93 -5.16 -7.39
CA PRO A 166 -32.17 -4.67 -8.00
C PRO A 166 -32.91 -5.69 -8.86
N HIS A 167 -32.19 -6.68 -9.41
CA HIS A 167 -32.74 -7.77 -10.22
C HIS A 167 -32.99 -9.08 -9.44
N PHE A 168 -33.00 -9.03 -8.11
CA PHE A 168 -33.01 -10.23 -7.26
C PHE A 168 -34.24 -11.13 -7.50
N LEU A 169 -35.45 -10.58 -7.56
CA LEU A 169 -36.67 -11.39 -7.73
C LEU A 169 -36.71 -12.13 -9.07
N ASP A 170 -36.19 -11.51 -10.13
CA ASP A 170 -36.07 -12.09 -11.47
C ASP A 170 -35.01 -13.21 -11.52
N THR A 171 -33.88 -13.01 -10.83
CA THR A 171 -32.76 -13.97 -10.84
C THR A 171 -32.96 -15.14 -9.89
N CYS A 172 -33.32 -14.90 -8.62
CA CYS A 172 -33.48 -15.96 -7.62
C CYS A 172 -34.78 -16.74 -7.80
N LYS A 173 -35.87 -16.09 -8.26
CA LYS A 173 -37.23 -16.65 -8.32
C LYS A 173 -37.59 -17.37 -6.99
N PRO A 174 -37.65 -16.63 -5.86
CA PRO A 174 -37.93 -17.24 -4.57
C PRO A 174 -39.33 -17.85 -4.54
N ARG A 175 -39.45 -19.12 -4.12
CA ARG A 175 -40.72 -19.87 -4.07
C ARG A 175 -41.79 -19.14 -3.24
N GLU A 176 -41.36 -18.51 -2.16
CA GLU A 176 -42.21 -17.82 -1.20
C GLU A 176 -42.80 -16.52 -1.76
N ALA A 177 -42.24 -15.96 -2.84
CA ALA A 177 -42.79 -14.76 -3.47
C ALA A 177 -44.05 -15.03 -4.32
N GLU A 178 -44.29 -16.27 -4.77
CA GLU A 178 -45.43 -16.58 -5.67
C GLU A 178 -46.80 -16.35 -5.00
N ASN A 179 -46.92 -16.65 -3.71
CA ASN A 179 -48.17 -16.53 -2.95
C ASN A 179 -48.17 -15.35 -1.98
N CYS A 180 -47.15 -14.50 -2.04
CA CYS A 180 -46.98 -13.43 -1.08
C CYS A 180 -47.61 -12.13 -1.58
N THR A 181 -48.14 -11.35 -0.65
CA THR A 181 -48.71 -10.02 -0.93
C THR A 181 -47.76 -8.92 -0.45
N ASN A 182 -47.88 -8.46 0.79
CA ASN A 182 -47.07 -7.35 1.32
C ASN A 182 -46.31 -7.73 2.60
N GLU A 183 -46.03 -9.02 2.78
CA GLU A 183 -45.36 -9.53 3.96
C GLU A 183 -43.84 -9.52 3.79
N TYR A 184 -43.13 -9.51 4.92
CA TYR A 184 -41.68 -9.68 4.95
C TYR A 184 -41.36 -11.18 5.02
N VAL A 185 -40.61 -11.67 4.04
CA VAL A 185 -40.16 -13.07 3.96
C VAL A 185 -38.73 -13.15 4.47
N GLU A 186 -38.55 -13.72 5.66
CA GLU A 186 -37.23 -13.87 6.29
C GLU A 186 -36.42 -15.01 5.66
N LYS A 187 -37.07 -16.13 5.34
CA LYS A 187 -36.43 -17.33 4.78
C LYS A 187 -37.05 -17.67 3.44
N TYR A 188 -36.19 -17.91 2.45
CA TYR A 188 -36.62 -18.21 1.10
C TYR A 188 -35.74 -19.26 0.44
N THR A 189 -36.28 -19.90 -0.59
CA THR A 189 -35.54 -20.84 -1.44
C THR A 189 -35.59 -20.36 -2.89
N CYS A 190 -34.43 -20.09 -3.49
CA CYS A 190 -34.33 -19.76 -4.90
C CYS A 190 -34.66 -21.00 -5.74
N THR A 191 -35.55 -20.87 -6.73
CA THR A 191 -36.02 -21.99 -7.58
C THR A 191 -35.48 -21.91 -9.01
N ASN A 192 -34.75 -20.85 -9.36
CA ASN A 192 -34.26 -20.66 -10.71
C ASN A 192 -33.22 -21.73 -11.10
N THR A 193 -33.50 -22.47 -12.18
CA THR A 193 -32.63 -23.49 -12.77
C THR A 193 -32.02 -23.08 -14.11
N GLU A 194 -32.38 -21.89 -14.64
CA GLU A 194 -31.86 -21.36 -15.91
C GLU A 194 -30.44 -20.77 -15.74
N HIS A 195 -30.09 -20.35 -14.53
CA HIS A 195 -28.79 -19.77 -14.20
C HIS A 195 -27.96 -20.70 -13.32
N SER A 196 -26.64 -20.50 -13.29
CA SER A 196 -25.74 -21.24 -12.40
C SER A 196 -26.00 -20.89 -10.93
N GLU A 197 -25.74 -21.83 -10.02
CA GLU A 197 -25.89 -21.61 -8.58
C GLU A 197 -25.07 -20.41 -8.08
N TRP A 198 -23.87 -20.23 -8.62
CA TRP A 198 -23.04 -19.06 -8.32
C TRP A 198 -23.73 -17.75 -8.72
N PHE A 199 -24.37 -17.70 -9.89
CA PHE A 199 -25.07 -16.50 -10.35
C PHE A 199 -26.32 -16.19 -9.52
N VAL A 200 -27.05 -17.24 -9.13
CA VAL A 200 -28.20 -17.11 -8.22
C VAL A 200 -27.73 -16.60 -6.85
N SER A 201 -26.63 -17.12 -6.31
CA SER A 201 -26.02 -16.65 -5.07
C SER A 201 -25.48 -15.20 -5.17
N ASP A 202 -24.93 -14.81 -6.32
CA ASP A 202 -24.46 -13.44 -6.57
C ASP A 202 -25.61 -12.41 -6.57
N SER A 203 -26.85 -12.84 -6.85
CA SER A 203 -28.02 -11.97 -6.81
C SER A 203 -28.35 -11.42 -5.41
N SER A 204 -27.89 -12.08 -4.34
CA SER A 204 -27.99 -11.60 -2.95
C SER A 204 -26.76 -10.83 -2.47
N LYS A 205 -25.87 -10.39 -3.38
CA LYS A 205 -24.63 -9.67 -3.05
C LYS A 205 -24.52 -8.35 -3.83
N SER A 206 -25.30 -7.35 -3.41
CA SER A 206 -25.26 -6.01 -4.01
C SER A 206 -24.20 -5.11 -3.38
N PHE A 207 -24.16 -5.01 -2.05
CA PHE A 207 -23.33 -4.00 -1.38
C PHE A 207 -21.95 -4.52 -0.96
N PRO A 208 -20.85 -3.78 -1.18
CA PRO A 208 -20.71 -2.61 -2.07
C PRO A 208 -20.42 -3.01 -3.53
N SER A 209 -20.55 -2.05 -4.46
CA SER A 209 -20.19 -2.25 -5.87
C SER A 209 -18.68 -2.42 -6.07
N GLY A 210 -18.25 -3.65 -6.36
CA GLY A 210 -16.85 -3.96 -6.68
C GLY A 210 -16.37 -3.30 -7.99
N HIS A 211 -17.27 -3.12 -8.98
CA HIS A 211 -16.92 -2.45 -10.24
C HIS A 211 -16.58 -0.97 -10.01
N SER A 212 -17.39 -0.29 -9.20
CA SER A 212 -17.19 1.11 -8.85
C SER A 212 -15.95 1.29 -7.98
N ALA A 213 -15.70 0.37 -7.04
CA ALA A 213 -14.50 0.39 -6.21
C ALA A 213 -13.20 0.22 -7.02
N LEU A 214 -13.12 -0.82 -7.86
CA LEU A 214 -11.92 -1.11 -8.65
C LEU A 214 -11.61 -0.01 -9.69
N SER A 215 -12.64 0.49 -10.37
CA SER A 215 -12.49 1.59 -11.32
C SER A 215 -12.03 2.88 -10.63
N MET A 216 -12.66 3.25 -9.51
CA MET A 216 -12.27 4.45 -8.74
C MET A 216 -10.86 4.32 -8.17
N PHE A 217 -10.49 3.15 -7.64
CA PHE A 217 -9.13 2.90 -7.15
C PHE A 217 -8.09 3.12 -8.25
N THR A 218 -8.31 2.47 -9.40
CA THR A 218 -7.38 2.49 -10.53
C THR A 218 -7.22 3.90 -11.10
N THR A 219 -8.34 4.57 -11.37
CA THR A 219 -8.32 5.91 -11.95
C THR A 219 -7.71 6.93 -11.00
N THR A 220 -8.03 6.89 -9.71
CA THR A 220 -7.42 7.78 -8.71
C THR A 220 -5.91 7.58 -8.63
N PHE A 221 -5.45 6.31 -8.62
CA PHE A 221 -4.02 6.00 -8.61
C PHE A 221 -3.31 6.58 -9.82
N ILE A 222 -3.84 6.35 -11.03
CA ILE A 222 -3.25 6.85 -12.27
C ILE A 222 -3.29 8.39 -12.31
N VAL A 223 -4.41 9.02 -11.96
CA VAL A 223 -4.55 10.49 -11.94
C VAL A 223 -3.48 11.11 -11.04
N TRP A 224 -3.24 10.54 -9.86
CA TRP A 224 -2.21 11.02 -8.94
C TRP A 224 -0.79 10.75 -9.46
N TYR A 225 -0.58 9.60 -10.08
CA TYR A 225 0.68 9.27 -10.74
C TYR A 225 1.00 10.28 -11.85
N LEU A 226 0.06 10.53 -12.76
CA LEU A 226 0.18 11.55 -13.80
C LEU A 226 0.39 12.94 -13.21
N GLN A 227 -0.29 13.28 -12.12
CA GLN A 227 -0.11 14.56 -11.44
C GLN A 227 1.34 14.80 -11.01
N ARG A 228 2.03 13.72 -10.60
CA ARG A 228 3.37 13.78 -10.04
C ARG A 228 4.48 13.57 -11.07
N ARG A 229 4.22 12.77 -12.09
CA ARG A 229 5.26 12.30 -13.03
C ARG A 229 5.16 12.93 -14.42
N LEU A 230 4.01 13.45 -14.84
CA LEU A 230 3.98 14.21 -16.10
C LEU A 230 4.56 15.62 -15.90
N PRO A 231 5.53 16.04 -16.74
CA PRO A 231 6.08 17.39 -16.70
C PRO A 231 5.03 18.40 -17.18
N ASP A 232 5.02 19.58 -16.58
CA ASP A 232 4.08 20.66 -16.91
C ASP A 232 4.52 21.42 -18.18
N ARG A 233 4.72 20.68 -19.29
CA ARG A 233 5.12 21.26 -20.59
C ARG A 233 3.99 22.01 -21.28
N THR A 234 2.75 21.62 -21.02
CA THR A 234 1.54 22.24 -21.58
C THR A 234 0.50 22.41 -20.49
N PHE A 235 -0.27 23.50 -20.52
CA PHE A 235 -1.30 23.77 -19.52
C PHE A 235 -2.47 22.76 -19.55
N PHE A 236 -2.82 22.22 -20.73
CA PHE A 236 -4.06 21.45 -20.89
C PHE A 236 -3.90 19.93 -20.95
N LEU A 237 -2.77 19.41 -21.43
CA LEU A 237 -2.63 17.96 -21.67
C LEU A 237 -2.84 17.13 -20.39
N LYS A 238 -2.21 17.55 -19.30
CA LYS A 238 -2.22 16.83 -18.03
C LYS A 238 -3.63 16.80 -17.40
N PRO A 239 -4.34 17.94 -17.21
CA PRO A 239 -5.74 17.92 -16.81
C PRO A 239 -6.64 17.13 -17.77
N TRP A 240 -6.43 17.23 -19.08
CA TRP A 240 -7.25 16.54 -20.07
C TRP A 240 -7.11 15.01 -19.98
N LEU A 241 -5.88 14.50 -19.84
CA LEU A 241 -5.62 13.07 -19.61
C LEU A 241 -6.25 12.59 -18.29
N GLN A 242 -6.13 13.37 -17.22
CA GLN A 242 -6.75 13.06 -15.93
C GLN A 242 -8.27 12.99 -16.03
N CYS A 243 -8.90 13.92 -16.75
CA CYS A 243 -10.35 13.89 -16.99
C CYS A 243 -10.79 12.64 -17.78
N ILE A 244 -10.08 12.27 -18.85
CA ILE A 244 -10.39 11.07 -19.63
C ILE A 244 -10.29 9.81 -18.78
N ILE A 245 -9.24 9.71 -17.97
CA ILE A 245 -9.05 8.56 -17.08
C ILE A 245 -10.14 8.53 -16.02
N PHE A 246 -10.49 9.66 -15.42
CA PHE A 246 -11.56 9.73 -14.43
C PHE A 246 -12.95 9.38 -15.01
N LEU A 247 -13.19 9.73 -16.28
CA LEU A 247 -14.43 9.40 -16.98
C LEU A 247 -14.69 7.89 -17.01
N TRP A 248 -13.63 7.06 -17.01
CA TRP A 248 -13.76 5.60 -16.94
C TRP A 248 -14.53 5.15 -15.69
N THR A 249 -14.26 5.72 -14.53
CA THR A 249 -14.99 5.42 -13.28
C THR A 249 -16.45 5.84 -13.34
N VAL A 250 -16.73 6.99 -13.98
CA VAL A 250 -18.10 7.48 -14.16
C VAL A 250 -18.88 6.50 -15.04
N ILE A 251 -18.31 6.08 -16.18
CA ILE A 251 -18.95 5.11 -17.08
C ILE A 251 -19.17 3.77 -16.37
N CYS A 252 -18.15 3.23 -15.68
CA CYS A 252 -18.28 1.99 -14.92
C CYS A 252 -19.38 2.08 -13.87
N SER A 253 -19.48 3.20 -13.16
CA SER A 253 -20.47 3.37 -12.09
C SER A 253 -21.89 3.54 -12.62
N LEU A 254 -22.08 4.32 -13.68
CA LEU A 254 -23.40 4.54 -14.28
C LEU A 254 -23.95 3.28 -14.96
N THR A 255 -23.08 2.49 -15.60
CA THR A 255 -23.50 1.21 -16.21
C THR A 255 -23.99 0.23 -15.14
N ARG A 256 -23.42 0.19 -13.93
CA ARG A 256 -23.94 -0.67 -12.84
C ARG A 256 -25.35 -0.31 -12.39
N ILE A 257 -25.71 0.97 -12.43
CA ILE A 257 -27.06 1.43 -12.12
C ILE A 257 -27.98 1.11 -13.31
N GLY A 258 -27.56 1.43 -14.53
CA GLY A 258 -28.36 1.20 -15.75
C GLY A 258 -28.63 -0.28 -16.04
N ASP A 259 -27.68 -1.16 -15.70
CA ASP A 259 -27.80 -2.62 -15.86
C ASP A 259 -28.57 -3.28 -14.70
N ASN A 260 -29.11 -2.51 -13.75
CA ASN A 260 -29.80 -2.99 -12.54
C ASN A 260 -28.94 -3.93 -11.68
N ARG A 261 -27.61 -3.79 -11.71
CA ARG A 261 -26.69 -4.64 -10.94
C ARG A 261 -26.53 -4.16 -9.50
N HIS A 262 -26.65 -2.86 -9.28
CA HIS A 262 -26.41 -2.24 -7.98
C HIS A 262 -27.35 -1.06 -7.77
N HIS A 263 -27.71 -0.82 -6.51
CA HIS A 263 -28.34 0.43 -6.12
C HIS A 263 -27.32 1.58 -6.18
N TRP A 264 -27.81 2.82 -6.28
CA TRP A 264 -26.92 3.99 -6.36
C TRP A 264 -26.07 4.17 -5.09
N TRP A 265 -26.55 3.73 -3.93
CA TRP A 265 -25.79 3.78 -2.67
C TRP A 265 -24.67 2.74 -2.63
N ASP A 266 -24.87 1.55 -3.20
CA ASP A 266 -23.82 0.52 -3.34
C ASP A 266 -22.66 1.03 -4.20
N VAL A 267 -23.02 1.75 -5.27
CA VAL A 267 -22.07 2.41 -6.18
C VAL A 267 -21.32 3.52 -5.45
N LEU A 268 -22.02 4.37 -4.70
CA LEU A 268 -21.40 5.44 -3.91
C LEU A 268 -20.43 4.88 -2.86
N ALA A 269 -20.83 3.85 -2.11
CA ALA A 269 -19.97 3.19 -1.14
C ALA A 269 -18.74 2.57 -1.81
N GLY A 270 -18.91 1.93 -2.96
CA GLY A 270 -17.80 1.42 -3.78
C GLY A 270 -16.82 2.53 -4.18
N ILE A 271 -17.32 3.67 -4.65
CA ILE A 271 -16.49 4.84 -4.99
C ILE A 271 -15.69 5.34 -3.78
N ILE A 272 -16.34 5.49 -2.62
CA ILE A 272 -15.69 5.95 -1.39
C ILE A 272 -14.57 4.98 -0.97
N LEU A 273 -14.85 3.67 -0.98
CA LEU A 273 -13.85 2.64 -0.66
C LEU A 273 -12.68 2.66 -1.64
N GLY A 274 -12.96 2.66 -2.95
CA GLY A 274 -11.93 2.70 -3.99
C GLY A 274 -11.02 3.92 -3.87
N PHE A 275 -11.61 5.09 -3.64
CA PHE A 275 -10.85 6.33 -3.42
C PHE A 275 -9.98 6.25 -2.16
N ALA A 276 -10.55 5.80 -1.03
CA ALA A 276 -9.82 5.68 0.23
C ALA A 276 -8.60 4.74 0.10
N PHE A 277 -8.80 3.54 -0.46
CA PHE A 277 -7.71 2.57 -0.67
C PHE A 277 -6.65 3.09 -1.64
N SER A 278 -7.06 3.80 -2.71
CA SER A 278 -6.11 4.42 -3.63
C SER A 278 -5.28 5.49 -2.93
N MET A 279 -5.90 6.37 -2.14
CA MET A 279 -5.18 7.39 -1.40
C MET A 279 -4.21 6.80 -0.38
N LEU A 280 -4.61 5.75 0.35
CA LEU A 280 -3.73 5.01 1.25
C LEU A 280 -2.52 4.45 0.49
N THR A 281 -2.74 3.83 -0.66
CA THR A 281 -1.68 3.24 -1.51
C THR A 281 -0.73 4.31 -2.07
N VAL A 282 -1.27 5.43 -2.53
CA VAL A 282 -0.46 6.52 -3.08
C VAL A 282 0.39 7.19 -1.99
N ILE A 283 -0.18 7.44 -0.81
CA ILE A 283 0.48 8.21 0.24
C ILE A 283 1.50 7.34 1.00
N VAL A 284 1.12 6.13 1.39
CA VAL A 284 1.91 5.31 2.33
C VAL A 284 3.01 4.53 1.59
N PRO A 285 2.71 3.52 0.75
CA PRO A 285 3.76 2.76 0.08
C PRO A 285 4.41 3.53 -1.08
N CYS A 286 3.64 4.24 -1.92
CA CYS A 286 4.21 4.94 -3.07
C CYS A 286 4.88 6.28 -2.72
N ARG A 287 4.75 6.79 -1.48
CA ARG A 287 5.30 8.09 -1.02
C ARG A 287 5.02 9.23 -1.99
N LYS A 288 3.79 9.28 -2.53
CA LYS A 288 3.35 10.25 -3.55
C LYS A 288 4.23 10.25 -4.83
N PHE A 289 4.85 9.12 -5.15
CA PHE A 289 5.72 8.93 -6.31
C PHE A 289 6.99 9.79 -6.33
N HIS A 290 7.49 10.20 -5.15
CA HIS A 290 8.82 10.83 -5.05
C HIS A 290 9.92 9.80 -5.31
N LEU A 291 10.90 10.16 -6.14
CA LEU A 291 12.15 9.43 -6.28
C LEU A 291 12.99 9.71 -5.01
N ASN A 292 13.52 8.66 -4.37
CA ASN A 292 14.39 8.79 -3.21
C ASN A 292 15.72 9.46 -3.62
N GLN A 293 15.79 10.79 -3.57
CA GLN A 293 17.04 11.53 -3.73
C GLN A 293 17.84 11.65 -2.43
N ASN A 294 17.26 11.31 -1.28
CA ASN A 294 17.80 11.70 0.04
C ASN A 294 18.62 10.62 0.75
N VAL A 295 18.94 9.49 0.11
CA VAL A 295 19.89 8.55 0.72
C VAL A 295 21.34 9.03 0.52
N SER A 296 21.63 9.76 -0.56
CA SER A 296 22.99 10.28 -0.82
C SER A 296 23.42 11.37 0.15
N GLN A 297 22.52 12.23 0.66
CA GLN A 297 22.88 13.28 1.62
C GLN A 297 23.23 12.78 3.03
N ILE A 298 22.79 11.59 3.42
CA ILE A 298 23.14 11.00 4.73
C ILE A 298 24.53 10.33 4.66
N TYR A 299 24.97 9.89 3.47
CA TYR A 299 26.27 9.26 3.25
C TYR A 299 27.35 10.20 2.72
N SER A 300 26.99 11.40 2.24
CA SER A 300 27.93 12.38 1.70
C SER A 300 28.35 13.47 2.70
N GLU A 301 28.01 13.35 4.00
CA GLU A 301 28.92 13.89 5.01
C GLU A 301 30.16 13.00 5.04
N PRO A 302 31.32 13.48 4.54
CA PRO A 302 32.53 12.68 4.61
C PRO A 302 32.92 12.59 6.08
N VAL A 303 33.24 11.37 6.48
CA VAL A 303 33.95 10.94 7.71
C VAL A 303 35.20 11.79 8.06
N GLU A 304 35.57 12.73 7.20
CA GLU A 304 36.63 13.71 7.40
C GLU A 304 36.35 14.67 8.59
N SER A 305 35.08 15.00 8.89
CA SER A 305 34.75 15.88 10.02
C SER A 305 34.98 15.21 11.38
N GLU A 306 34.70 13.92 11.53
CA GLU A 306 34.94 13.16 12.76
C GLU A 306 36.42 12.78 12.93
N GLN A 307 37.13 12.43 11.85
CA GLN A 307 38.56 12.09 11.92
C GLN A 307 39.43 13.30 12.32
N ILE A 308 39.10 14.50 11.80
CA ILE A 308 39.77 15.75 12.17
C ILE A 308 39.48 16.09 13.64
N ASN A 309 38.24 15.94 14.10
CA ASN A 309 37.85 16.27 15.46
C ASN A 309 38.44 15.29 16.50
N TYR A 310 38.55 14.01 16.15
CA TYR A 310 39.22 12.99 16.96
C TYR A 310 40.72 13.23 17.07
N ASN A 311 41.40 13.56 15.96
CA ASN A 311 42.82 13.90 15.98
C ASN A 311 43.11 15.18 16.77
N LYS A 312 42.22 16.20 16.69
CA LYS A 312 42.32 17.44 17.47
C LYS A 312 42.10 17.19 18.97
N ARG A 313 41.13 16.34 19.34
CA ARG A 313 40.92 15.89 20.74
C ARG A 313 42.10 15.09 21.27
N LYS A 314 42.70 14.20 20.48
CA LYS A 314 43.87 13.39 20.86
C LYS A 314 45.15 14.21 21.00
N GLN A 315 45.34 15.25 20.18
CA GLN A 315 46.43 16.22 20.37
C GLN A 315 46.22 17.07 21.63
N ASN A 316 44.99 17.54 21.89
CA ASN A 316 44.70 18.33 23.09
C ASN A 316 44.83 17.51 24.39
N THR A 317 44.40 16.24 24.40
CA THR A 317 44.58 15.36 25.56
C THR A 317 46.04 14.97 25.77
N LYS A 318 46.83 14.74 24.71
CA LYS A 318 48.29 14.56 24.85
C LYS A 318 48.98 15.81 25.39
N LYS A 319 48.52 17.01 25.02
CA LYS A 319 49.07 18.28 25.53
C LYS A 319 48.76 18.48 27.02
N LEU A 320 47.53 18.19 27.45
CA LEU A 320 47.14 18.22 28.87
C LEU A 320 47.84 17.14 29.72
N LEU A 321 47.98 15.91 29.20
CA LEU A 321 48.67 14.82 29.91
C LEU A 321 50.16 15.07 30.07
N HIS A 322 50.80 15.81 29.15
CA HIS A 322 52.21 16.16 29.29
C HIS A 322 52.46 17.31 30.28
N GLU A 323 51.44 18.13 30.58
CA GLU A 323 51.51 19.26 31.52
C GLU A 323 51.23 18.86 32.98
N THR A 324 50.77 17.63 33.22
CA THR A 324 50.36 17.15 34.57
C THR A 324 51.38 16.19 35.23
N ILE A 325 52.63 16.16 34.76
CA ILE A 325 53.73 15.50 35.48
C ILE A 325 54.64 16.60 36.05
N ILE A 326 54.28 17.14 37.23
CA ILE A 326 55.19 17.96 38.05
C ILE A 326 55.20 17.40 39.48
N ASP A 327 56.37 16.85 39.81
CA ASP A 327 57.10 16.70 41.07
C ASP A 327 56.37 16.78 42.43
N PRO A 328 56.44 15.74 43.29
CA PRO A 328 55.88 15.77 44.64
C PRO A 328 56.91 16.31 45.66
N SER A 329 57.10 17.63 45.73
CA SER A 329 57.73 18.24 46.91
C SER A 329 57.37 19.72 47.10
N GLU A 330 56.15 20.02 47.54
CA GLU A 330 55.89 21.24 48.33
C GLU A 330 54.47 21.17 48.93
N SER A 331 54.35 20.41 50.02
CA SER A 331 53.14 20.38 50.85
C SER A 331 53.54 20.64 52.30
N ARG A 332 53.99 21.87 52.54
CA ARG A 332 54.08 22.49 53.86
C ARG A 332 54.10 23.99 53.63
N GLU A 333 53.50 24.73 54.56
CA GLU A 333 53.21 26.18 54.49
C GLU A 333 51.85 26.52 53.84
N LEU A 334 50.78 26.48 54.64
CA LEU A 334 49.98 27.67 54.98
C LEU A 334 48.74 27.25 55.78
N LYS A 335 49.00 27.17 57.09
CA LYS A 335 48.03 27.21 58.18
C LYS A 335 47.40 28.61 58.21
N ASN A 336 46.13 28.66 58.62
CA ASN A 336 45.35 29.83 59.01
C ASN A 336 44.69 30.64 57.88
N ILE A 337 43.36 30.67 57.84
CA ILE A 337 42.54 31.82 58.29
C ILE A 337 41.05 31.43 58.28
N LYS A 338 40.33 32.14 59.16
CA LYS A 338 39.03 31.92 59.80
C LYS A 338 37.80 32.15 58.91
N SER A 339 36.70 31.53 59.34
CA SER A 339 35.30 31.73 58.96
C SER A 339 34.77 33.15 59.23
N SER A 340 33.98 33.70 58.30
CA SER A 340 32.87 34.64 58.60
C SER A 340 31.80 34.57 57.48
N THR A 341 30.62 34.02 57.74
CA THR A 341 29.36 34.70 58.12
C THR A 341 28.62 35.36 56.95
N TRP A 342 27.47 34.79 56.58
CA TRP A 342 26.45 35.36 55.69
C TRP A 342 25.27 35.92 56.51
N ARG A 343 24.91 37.18 56.24
CA ARG A 343 23.63 37.90 56.46
C ARG A 343 23.85 39.30 55.84
N GLU A 344 23.00 39.91 55.04
CA GLU A 344 21.55 39.83 54.76
C GLU A 344 21.26 39.83 53.26
#